data_AF-A0A7C6SVJ1-F1
#
_entry.id   AF-A0A7C6SVJ1-F1
#
_cell.length_a   1.000
_cell.length_b   1.000
_cell.length_c   1.000
_cell.angle_alpha   90.00
_cell.angle_beta   90.00
_cell.angle_gamma   90.00
#
_symmetry.space_group_name_H-M   'P 1'
#
loop_
_entity.id
_entity.type
_entity.pdbx_description
1 polymer ?
#
loop_
_entity_poly.entity_id
_entity_poly.type
_entity_poly.pdbx_seq_one_letter_code
_entity_poly.pdbx_strand_id
1 'polypeptide(L)'
;MRRKSRIVSCFALVCILLSVAGCFGGGGGGGGAKTYTVSGQITRDNGEGVEGVTLAFNGFGTTKTGTDGKWSKSGLKGTVTVTPARDGWVFDPQSNQVTKAARDVNFEGSVPDGIAFDDLDLESIVRELTGVSSGAISVEDVAGLTLLNARDCGISRLGGIEYFINLEELILFGNQIVDIGPLGVLTNLRRLNLHGNRISDISALAKLINLEGLYLNQNQITDISSVEGLTNLTQLAFFENQVEQISPVAGLTSLTVLGMRDNKISDLTPLEGLTNLELLYMEGNLISNLGPIAGLTKLTQIDIDFNEISNISALAGLTNLEGLYACGNDIENIEVLSELTKLWELYIWGNQIKNIGSLSGLVNLEVLWLARNQIEDISAIEYLTNLQDLGIHTNLITDISSLVSNTGFGIGDKIDIRANRLDLTPGSPNMNDIQTLLGRGVEVLYDLQTSGLLSQADLCDSLPDEMSGRAQDRYDSKRRQFD
;
A
#
# COMPACT_ATOMS: atom_id res chain seq x y z
N MET A 1 -24.96 -3.83 -35.37
CA MET A 1 -26.36 -3.48 -35.70
C MET A 1 -26.93 -2.55 -34.61
N ARG A 2 -27.99 -1.79 -34.93
CA ARG A 2 -28.85 -0.98 -34.03
C ARG A 2 -29.22 -1.73 -32.72
N ARG A 3 -29.65 -1.20 -31.56
CA ARG A 3 -29.82 0.12 -30.86
C ARG A 3 -30.30 -0.24 -29.40
N LYS A 4 -30.49 0.60 -28.35
CA LYS A 4 -30.59 2.06 -28.17
C LYS A 4 -30.32 2.47 -26.68
N SER A 5 -29.55 3.53 -26.44
CA SER A 5 -29.75 4.64 -25.47
C SER A 5 -30.77 4.51 -24.30
N ARG A 6 -30.33 4.87 -23.08
CA ARG A 6 -30.86 6.07 -22.37
C ARG A 6 -29.90 6.64 -21.31
N ILE A 7 -29.56 7.91 -21.48
CA ILE A 7 -28.98 8.80 -20.45
C ILE A 7 -30.15 9.52 -19.78
N VAL A 8 -30.09 9.69 -18.46
CA VAL A 8 -30.83 10.75 -17.74
C VAL A 8 -29.89 11.33 -16.68
N SER A 9 -29.64 12.64 -16.77
CA SER A 9 -28.84 13.42 -15.81
C SER A 9 -29.71 13.93 -14.64
N CYS A 10 -29.11 14.79 -13.79
CA CYS A 10 -29.69 15.58 -12.68
C CYS A 10 -29.64 14.88 -11.30
N PHE A 11 -29.08 15.47 -10.23
CA PHE A 11 -28.48 16.80 -10.04
C PHE A 11 -27.23 16.71 -9.15
N ALA A 12 -26.21 17.51 -9.45
CA ALA A 12 -25.18 17.84 -8.47
C ALA A 12 -25.72 18.85 -7.45
N LEU A 13 -25.34 18.72 -6.17
CA LEU A 13 -25.45 19.80 -5.21
C LEU A 13 -24.09 20.07 -4.57
N VAL A 14 -23.41 21.09 -5.09
CA VAL A 14 -22.18 21.63 -4.50
C VAL A 14 -22.58 22.45 -3.27
N CYS A 15 -22.13 22.05 -2.09
CA CYS A 15 -22.26 22.84 -0.87
C CYS A 15 -21.30 24.04 -0.91
N ILE A 16 -21.74 25.15 -1.50
CA ILE A 16 -21.00 26.42 -1.45
C ILE A 16 -21.14 27.03 -0.06
N LEU A 17 -20.00 27.19 0.62
CA LEU A 17 -19.86 28.06 1.79
C LEU A 17 -20.10 29.52 1.37
N LEU A 18 -21.17 30.13 1.89
CA LEU A 18 -21.36 31.59 1.85
C LEU A 18 -21.63 32.12 3.25
N SER A 19 -20.57 32.59 3.90
CA SER A 19 -20.68 33.49 5.03
C SER A 19 -21.13 34.88 4.54
N VAL A 20 -22.39 35.25 4.78
CA VAL A 20 -22.86 36.63 4.56
C VAL A 20 -23.22 37.24 5.91
N ALA A 21 -22.32 38.09 6.42
CA ALA A 21 -22.66 39.02 7.48
C ALA A 21 -23.59 40.10 6.90
N GLY A 22 -24.78 40.21 7.47
CA GLY A 22 -25.82 41.12 7.00
C GLY A 22 -26.52 41.83 8.15
N CYS A 23 -25.89 42.87 8.70
CA CYS A 23 -26.62 43.86 9.48
C CYS A 23 -27.49 44.69 8.53
N PHE A 24 -28.80 44.77 8.78
CA PHE A 24 -29.56 46.03 8.78
C PHE A 24 -30.93 45.80 9.44
N GLY A 25 -31.37 46.79 10.23
CA GLY A 25 -32.68 46.75 10.90
C GLY A 25 -33.79 47.38 10.06
N GLY A 26 -35.04 47.01 10.37
CA GLY A 26 -36.24 47.59 9.79
C GLY A 26 -37.48 46.92 10.37
N GLY A 27 -38.24 47.63 11.20
CA GLY A 27 -39.37 47.05 11.93
C GLY A 27 -40.63 46.91 11.09
N GLY A 28 -41.35 45.80 11.26
CA GLY A 28 -42.70 45.57 10.72
C GLY A 28 -43.41 44.52 11.57
N GLY A 29 -44.40 44.93 12.35
CA GLY A 29 -45.02 44.08 13.37
C GLY A 29 -45.94 43.01 12.78
N GLY A 30 -45.52 41.75 12.84
CA GLY A 30 -46.37 40.56 12.72
C GLY A 30 -45.94 39.53 13.76
N GLY A 31 -46.87 39.04 14.58
CA GLY A 31 -46.60 38.19 15.75
C GLY A 31 -46.16 36.76 15.44
N GLY A 32 -45.11 36.58 14.64
CA GLY A 32 -44.48 35.28 14.43
C GLY A 32 -43.76 34.82 15.69
N ALA A 33 -44.14 33.65 16.23
CA ALA A 33 -43.49 33.08 17.41
C ALA A 33 -41.97 32.96 17.20
N LYS A 34 -41.20 33.50 18.16
CA LYS A 34 -39.72 33.48 18.12
C LYS A 34 -39.22 32.05 17.98
N THR A 35 -38.39 31.81 16.96
CA THR A 35 -37.70 30.54 16.79
C THR A 35 -36.56 30.39 17.80
N TYR A 36 -36.19 29.15 18.08
CA TYR A 36 -35.00 28.81 18.83
C TYR A 36 -34.24 27.64 18.20
N THR A 37 -33.02 27.40 18.71
CA THR A 37 -32.13 26.31 18.31
C THR A 37 -31.84 25.45 19.52
N VAL A 38 -31.81 24.14 19.34
CA VAL A 38 -31.42 23.17 20.37
C VAL A 38 -30.28 22.31 19.85
N SER A 39 -29.32 22.01 20.71
CA SER A 39 -28.26 21.04 20.47
C SER A 39 -28.09 20.12 21.68
N GLY A 40 -27.33 19.06 21.47
CA GLY A 40 -26.88 18.14 22.50
C GLY A 40 -25.96 17.08 21.91
N GLN A 41 -25.71 16.04 22.68
CA GLN A 41 -24.91 14.88 22.30
C GLN A 41 -25.62 13.59 22.72
N ILE A 42 -25.44 12.53 21.94
CA ILE A 42 -25.84 11.17 22.33
C ILE A 42 -24.57 10.38 22.56
N THR A 43 -24.42 9.81 23.76
CA THR A 43 -23.25 9.03 24.15
C THR A 43 -23.65 7.65 24.69
N ARG A 44 -22.71 6.73 24.75
CA ARG A 44 -22.82 5.52 25.58
C ARG A 44 -22.51 5.83 27.04
N ASP A 45 -22.61 4.81 27.89
CA ASP A 45 -22.17 4.80 29.29
C ASP A 45 -20.67 5.13 29.46
N ASN A 46 -19.84 4.68 28.51
CA ASN A 46 -18.41 4.99 28.45
C ASN A 46 -18.09 6.43 27.95
N GLY A 47 -19.11 7.19 27.53
CA GLY A 47 -18.99 8.57 27.04
C GLY A 47 -18.72 8.71 25.53
N GLU A 48 -18.58 7.62 24.77
CA GLU A 48 -18.36 7.65 23.32
C GLU A 48 -19.60 8.10 22.54
N GLY A 49 -19.39 8.85 21.46
CA GLY A 49 -20.46 9.40 20.64
C GLY A 49 -21.18 8.35 19.77
N VAL A 50 -22.51 8.29 19.88
CA VAL A 50 -23.34 7.36 19.10
C VAL A 50 -23.72 7.99 17.76
N GLU A 51 -23.15 7.46 16.68
CA GLU A 51 -23.40 7.91 15.32
C GLU A 51 -24.77 7.47 14.76
N GLY A 52 -25.29 8.20 13.77
CA GLY A 52 -26.43 7.78 12.95
C GLY A 52 -27.81 7.88 13.61
N VAL A 53 -27.88 8.18 14.91
CA VAL A 53 -29.13 8.26 15.67
C VAL A 53 -30.00 9.37 15.11
N THR A 54 -31.21 9.01 14.73
CA THR A 54 -32.20 9.95 14.19
C THR A 54 -32.95 10.60 15.33
N LEU A 55 -32.80 11.92 15.50
CA LEU A 55 -33.61 12.68 16.44
C LEU A 55 -34.83 13.24 15.71
N ALA A 56 -36.02 12.83 16.15
CA ALA A 56 -37.29 13.37 15.70
C ALA A 56 -37.72 14.56 16.56
N PHE A 57 -38.24 15.61 15.90
CA PHE A 57 -38.80 16.81 16.53
C PHE A 57 -40.27 16.91 16.11
N ASN A 58 -41.19 16.83 17.05
CA ASN A 58 -42.63 16.78 16.75
C ASN A 58 -43.11 18.00 15.92
N GLY A 59 -43.35 17.77 14.62
CA GLY A 59 -43.75 18.81 13.66
C GLY A 59 -42.60 19.61 13.02
N PHE A 60 -41.34 19.28 13.30
CA PHE A 60 -40.15 19.99 12.77
C PHE A 60 -39.16 19.07 12.01
N GLY A 61 -39.59 17.84 11.67
CA GLY A 61 -38.79 16.85 10.96
C GLY A 61 -37.72 16.21 11.85
N THR A 62 -36.60 15.79 11.25
CA THR A 62 -35.52 15.08 11.95
C THR A 62 -34.17 15.81 11.85
N THR A 63 -33.17 15.30 12.58
CA THR A 63 -31.73 15.42 12.27
C THR A 63 -31.05 14.10 12.62
N LYS A 64 -29.77 13.92 12.28
CA LYS A 64 -28.95 12.79 12.75
C LYS A 64 -27.75 13.26 13.58
N THR A 65 -27.22 12.39 14.43
CA THR A 65 -25.91 12.57 15.07
C THR A 65 -24.78 12.34 14.07
N GLY A 66 -23.66 13.06 14.24
CA GLY A 66 -22.40 12.73 13.57
C GLY A 66 -21.60 11.66 14.32
N THR A 67 -20.38 11.38 13.85
CA THR A 67 -19.41 10.43 14.45
C THR A 67 -19.11 10.73 15.92
N ASP A 68 -19.17 12.00 16.35
CA ASP A 68 -18.97 12.44 17.73
C ASP A 68 -20.24 12.42 18.60
N GLY A 69 -21.34 11.87 18.08
CA GLY A 69 -22.64 11.83 18.74
C GLY A 69 -23.36 13.18 18.83
N LYS A 70 -22.77 14.29 18.36
CA LYS A 70 -23.37 15.63 18.50
C LYS A 70 -24.44 15.87 17.46
N TRP A 71 -25.41 16.71 17.82
CA TRP A 71 -26.51 17.12 16.95
C TRP A 71 -26.97 18.55 17.23
N SER A 72 -27.60 19.18 16.25
CA SER A 72 -28.21 20.51 16.38
C SER A 72 -29.41 20.67 15.46
N LYS A 73 -30.44 21.41 15.90
CA LYS A 73 -31.66 21.71 15.15
C LYS A 73 -32.11 23.14 15.42
N SER A 74 -32.21 23.95 14.37
CA SER A 74 -32.68 25.33 14.41
C SER A 74 -34.13 25.46 13.89
N GLY A 75 -34.75 26.61 14.13
CA GLY A 75 -36.09 26.93 13.60
C GLY A 75 -37.27 26.40 14.42
N LEU A 76 -37.01 25.81 15.60
CA LEU A 76 -38.03 25.27 16.50
C LEU A 76 -38.92 26.37 17.10
N LYS A 77 -40.20 26.08 17.35
CA LYS A 77 -41.18 27.01 17.95
C LYS A 77 -42.11 26.28 18.92
N GLY A 78 -42.52 26.96 19.99
CA GLY A 78 -43.41 26.37 21.00
C GLY A 78 -42.72 25.28 21.83
N THR A 79 -43.50 24.36 22.38
CA THR A 79 -42.98 23.16 23.07
C THR A 79 -42.69 22.07 22.04
N VAL A 80 -41.45 21.64 21.97
CA VAL A 80 -40.98 20.56 21.10
C VAL A 80 -40.54 19.36 21.95
N THR A 81 -40.96 18.17 21.58
CA THR A 81 -40.44 16.90 22.09
C THR A 81 -39.36 16.43 21.12
N VAL A 82 -38.18 16.14 21.68
CA VAL A 82 -37.04 15.54 20.98
C VAL A 82 -37.00 14.06 21.35
N THR A 83 -37.06 13.17 20.37
CA THR A 83 -37.05 11.72 20.56
C THR A 83 -35.96 11.08 19.70
N PRO A 84 -34.92 10.46 20.29
CA PRO A 84 -33.90 9.71 19.55
C PRO A 84 -34.42 8.34 19.09
N ALA A 85 -33.92 7.86 17.96
CA ALA A 85 -34.18 6.51 17.44
C ALA A 85 -33.01 6.02 16.56
N ARG A 86 -32.53 4.81 16.83
CA ARG A 86 -31.66 3.98 15.99
C ARG A 86 -32.14 2.55 16.20
N ASP A 87 -32.17 1.73 15.15
CA ASP A 87 -32.73 0.38 15.26
C ASP A 87 -31.88 -0.51 16.17
N GLY A 88 -32.50 -1.31 17.04
CA GLY A 88 -31.83 -2.06 18.11
C GLY A 88 -31.35 -1.24 19.33
N TRP A 89 -31.39 0.11 19.29
CA TRP A 89 -30.93 0.95 20.39
C TRP A 89 -32.05 1.41 21.32
N VAL A 90 -31.74 1.52 22.61
CA VAL A 90 -32.57 2.11 23.66
C VAL A 90 -31.90 3.39 24.17
N PHE A 91 -32.69 4.42 24.48
CA PHE A 91 -32.19 5.72 24.92
C PHE A 91 -32.82 6.17 26.25
N ASP A 92 -32.00 6.75 27.14
CA ASP A 92 -32.43 7.39 28.38
C ASP A 92 -32.01 8.89 28.39
N PRO A 93 -32.92 9.84 28.67
CA PRO A 93 -34.37 9.67 28.72
C PRO A 93 -34.95 9.35 27.33
N GLN A 94 -36.02 8.55 27.28
CA GLN A 94 -36.68 8.19 26.00
C GLN A 94 -37.13 9.41 25.16
N SER A 95 -37.33 10.57 25.79
CA SER A 95 -37.51 11.85 25.09
C SER A 95 -37.23 13.03 26.02
N ASN A 96 -36.90 14.19 25.44
CA ASN A 96 -36.73 15.45 26.16
C ASN A 96 -37.72 16.50 25.63
N GLN A 97 -38.34 17.29 26.52
CA GLN A 97 -39.16 18.43 26.13
C GLN A 97 -38.39 19.75 26.25
N VAL A 98 -38.44 20.55 25.20
CA VAL A 98 -37.79 21.86 25.09
C VAL A 98 -38.81 22.94 24.72
N THR A 99 -38.66 24.13 25.30
CA THR A 99 -39.56 25.29 25.09
C THR A 99 -38.82 26.56 24.68
N LYS A 100 -37.48 26.50 24.68
CA LYS A 100 -36.54 27.59 24.42
C LYS A 100 -35.20 26.99 23.98
N ALA A 101 -34.24 27.85 23.61
CA ALA A 101 -32.89 27.40 23.27
C ALA A 101 -32.23 26.67 24.44
N ALA A 102 -31.56 25.57 24.14
CA ALA A 102 -30.80 24.71 25.06
C ALA A 102 -29.60 24.11 24.30
N ARG A 103 -28.50 23.80 24.98
CA ARG A 103 -27.27 23.28 24.33
C ARG A 103 -26.86 21.88 24.76
N ASP A 104 -27.48 21.36 25.81
CA ASP A 104 -27.09 20.16 26.54
C ASP A 104 -28.28 19.16 26.61
N VAL A 105 -29.04 19.05 25.52
CA VAL A 105 -30.17 18.11 25.44
C VAL A 105 -29.62 16.75 25.07
N ASN A 106 -29.07 16.07 26.08
CA ASN A 106 -28.31 14.85 25.89
C ASN A 106 -29.18 13.60 26.10
N PHE A 107 -28.68 12.50 25.56
CA PHE A 107 -29.27 11.17 25.70
C PHE A 107 -28.15 10.15 25.89
N GLU A 108 -28.34 9.17 26.77
CA GLU A 108 -27.50 7.99 26.84
C GLU A 108 -28.11 6.90 25.96
N GLY A 109 -27.31 6.26 25.11
CA GLY A 109 -27.74 5.20 24.20
C GLY A 109 -27.06 3.88 24.54
N SER A 110 -27.84 2.80 24.55
CA SER A 110 -27.35 1.43 24.74
C SER A 110 -28.01 0.45 23.76
N VAL A 111 -27.40 -0.73 23.61
CA VAL A 111 -27.96 -1.87 22.85
C VAL A 111 -28.15 -3.03 23.84
N PRO A 112 -29.32 -3.13 24.51
CA PRO A 112 -29.56 -4.23 25.44
C PRO A 112 -29.47 -5.59 24.75
N ASP A 113 -28.78 -6.53 25.39
CA ASP A 113 -28.54 -7.90 24.91
C ASP A 113 -27.90 -7.99 23.51
N GLY A 114 -27.16 -6.96 23.07
CA GLY A 114 -26.47 -6.96 21.78
C GLY A 114 -25.23 -6.07 21.70
N ILE A 115 -24.61 -6.09 20.51
CA ILE A 115 -23.33 -5.44 20.22
C ILE A 115 -23.57 -3.99 19.80
N ALA A 116 -22.91 -3.06 20.49
CA ALA A 116 -22.94 -1.64 20.15
C ALA A 116 -21.85 -1.31 19.12
N PHE A 117 -22.21 -1.33 17.83
CA PHE A 117 -21.30 -0.91 16.75
C PHE A 117 -21.14 0.61 16.70
N ASP A 118 -19.89 1.06 16.71
CA ASP A 118 -19.56 2.48 16.58
C ASP A 118 -19.69 3.00 15.16
N ASP A 119 -19.22 2.19 14.21
CA ASP A 119 -19.16 2.52 12.79
C ASP A 119 -20.34 1.89 12.05
N LEU A 120 -21.08 2.70 11.29
CA LEU A 120 -22.29 2.25 10.60
C LEU A 120 -22.00 1.34 9.41
N ASP A 121 -20.84 1.52 8.76
CA ASP A 121 -20.46 0.70 7.61
C ASP A 121 -20.02 -0.69 8.12
N LEU A 122 -19.28 -0.76 9.23
CA LEU A 122 -19.01 -2.01 9.94
C LEU A 122 -20.31 -2.71 10.37
N GLU A 123 -21.25 -2.00 11.01
CA GLU A 123 -22.55 -2.57 11.39
C GLU A 123 -23.28 -3.15 10.17
N SER A 124 -23.32 -2.41 9.05
CA SER A 124 -24.00 -2.83 7.83
C SER A 124 -23.44 -4.14 7.26
N ILE A 125 -22.11 -4.29 7.24
CA ILE A 125 -21.44 -5.50 6.75
C ILE A 125 -21.77 -6.69 7.67
N VAL A 126 -21.76 -6.49 8.99
CA VAL A 126 -22.11 -7.54 9.95
C VAL A 126 -23.58 -7.96 9.79
N ARG A 127 -24.50 -7.03 9.53
CA ARG A 127 -25.91 -7.35 9.23
C ARG A 127 -26.06 -8.16 7.95
N GLU A 128 -25.28 -7.88 6.92
CA GLU A 128 -25.28 -8.66 5.67
C GLU A 128 -24.76 -10.09 5.91
N LEU A 129 -23.66 -10.23 6.65
CA LEU A 129 -23.04 -11.54 6.95
C LEU A 129 -23.88 -12.42 7.88
N THR A 130 -24.52 -11.83 8.89
CA THR A 130 -25.37 -12.54 9.87
C THR A 130 -26.80 -12.74 9.40
N GLY A 131 -27.27 -11.93 8.44
CA GLY A 131 -28.68 -11.88 8.03
C GLY A 131 -29.60 -11.10 8.99
N VAL A 132 -29.08 -10.48 10.04
CA VAL A 132 -29.85 -9.72 11.05
C VAL A 132 -30.26 -8.35 10.49
N SER A 133 -31.31 -8.36 9.67
CA SER A 133 -31.85 -7.18 8.96
C SER A 133 -32.46 -6.07 9.84
N SER A 134 -32.77 -6.35 11.10
CA SER A 134 -33.33 -5.36 12.05
C SER A 134 -33.15 -5.79 13.50
N GLY A 135 -33.17 -4.83 14.42
CA GLY A 135 -32.96 -5.05 15.85
C GLY A 135 -31.48 -5.12 16.23
N ALA A 136 -31.20 -5.45 17.50
CA ALA A 136 -29.83 -5.65 17.98
C ALA A 136 -29.20 -6.90 17.34
N ILE A 137 -27.90 -6.85 17.06
CA ILE A 137 -27.09 -8.01 16.68
C ILE A 137 -26.51 -8.56 17.98
N SER A 138 -26.74 -9.84 18.28
CA SER A 138 -26.24 -10.49 19.50
C SER A 138 -24.82 -11.04 19.33
N VAL A 139 -24.22 -11.51 20.44
CA VAL A 139 -22.92 -12.19 20.40
C VAL A 139 -23.06 -13.55 19.71
N GLU A 140 -24.19 -14.22 19.89
CA GLU A 140 -24.53 -15.50 19.26
C GLU A 140 -24.62 -15.39 17.73
N ASP A 141 -25.11 -14.26 17.19
CA ASP A 141 -25.19 -14.02 15.75
C ASP A 141 -23.81 -13.96 15.09
N VAL A 142 -22.80 -13.39 15.78
CA VAL A 142 -21.42 -13.27 15.29
C VAL A 142 -20.51 -14.42 15.69
N ALA A 143 -20.92 -15.26 16.66
CA ALA A 143 -20.09 -16.33 17.21
C ALA A 143 -19.66 -17.39 16.18
N GLY A 144 -20.40 -17.53 15.07
CA GLY A 144 -20.05 -18.45 13.96
C GLY A 144 -19.06 -17.89 12.94
N LEU A 145 -18.67 -16.61 13.04
CA LEU A 145 -17.81 -15.95 12.04
C LEU A 145 -16.33 -16.24 12.30
N THR A 146 -15.68 -16.92 11.35
CA THR A 146 -14.22 -17.12 11.33
C THR A 146 -13.49 -16.23 10.32
N LEU A 147 -14.23 -15.60 9.40
CA LEU A 147 -13.75 -14.63 8.42
C LEU A 147 -14.64 -13.38 8.44
N LEU A 148 -14.03 -12.20 8.53
CA LEU A 148 -14.68 -10.91 8.27
C LEU A 148 -13.90 -10.17 7.18
N ASN A 149 -14.55 -9.93 6.04
CA ASN A 149 -14.00 -9.13 4.95
C ASN A 149 -14.80 -7.83 4.83
N ALA A 150 -14.15 -6.72 5.12
CA ALA A 150 -14.70 -5.39 5.18
C ALA A 150 -13.74 -4.38 4.50
N ARG A 151 -13.17 -4.78 3.36
CA ARG A 151 -12.26 -3.94 2.57
C ARG A 151 -12.98 -2.77 1.88
N ASP A 152 -12.30 -1.65 1.72
CA ASP A 152 -12.77 -0.48 0.95
C ASP A 152 -14.15 0.07 1.38
N CYS A 153 -14.54 -0.20 2.63
CA CYS A 153 -15.88 0.11 3.16
C CYS A 153 -15.98 1.48 3.83
N GLY A 154 -14.86 2.20 3.96
CA GLY A 154 -14.82 3.54 4.58
C GLY A 154 -14.72 3.54 6.11
N ILE A 155 -14.65 2.35 6.73
CA ILE A 155 -14.67 2.13 8.18
C ILE A 155 -13.60 2.98 8.86
N SER A 156 -14.00 3.64 9.96
CA SER A 156 -13.17 4.56 10.73
C SER A 156 -12.96 4.12 12.18
N ARG A 157 -13.90 3.34 12.73
CA ARG A 157 -13.89 2.85 14.12
C ARG A 157 -14.21 1.36 14.16
N LEU A 158 -13.59 0.65 15.10
CA LEU A 158 -13.71 -0.81 15.23
C LEU A 158 -14.52 -1.26 16.46
N GLY A 159 -15.10 -0.32 17.22
CA GLY A 159 -15.89 -0.65 18.40
C GLY A 159 -17.10 -1.54 18.06
N GLY A 160 -17.24 -2.64 18.80
CA GLY A 160 -18.13 -3.76 18.52
C GLY A 160 -17.43 -5.00 17.93
N ILE A 161 -16.20 -4.88 17.41
CA ILE A 161 -15.46 -6.04 16.86
C ILE A 161 -14.88 -6.95 17.95
N GLU A 162 -14.83 -6.52 19.21
CA GLU A 162 -14.22 -7.25 20.33
C GLU A 162 -14.93 -8.58 20.61
N TYR A 163 -16.22 -8.65 20.23
CA TYR A 163 -17.09 -9.81 20.39
C TYR A 163 -16.85 -10.91 19.35
N PHE A 164 -16.06 -10.65 18.31
CA PHE A 164 -15.81 -11.56 17.19
C PHE A 164 -14.70 -12.58 17.50
N ILE A 165 -14.73 -13.14 18.71
CA ILE A 165 -13.64 -13.91 19.34
C ILE A 165 -13.20 -15.17 18.56
N ASN A 166 -13.99 -15.63 17.59
CA ASN A 166 -13.71 -16.81 16.77
C ASN A 166 -13.13 -16.46 15.37
N LEU A 167 -12.84 -15.19 15.08
CA LEU A 167 -12.18 -14.80 13.84
C LEU A 167 -10.77 -15.39 13.74
N GLU A 168 -10.51 -16.08 12.63
CA GLU A 168 -9.19 -16.53 12.18
C GLU A 168 -8.62 -15.59 11.11
N GLU A 169 -9.47 -14.94 10.30
CA GLU A 169 -9.05 -14.04 9.22
C GLU A 169 -9.87 -12.74 9.22
N LEU A 170 -9.17 -11.59 9.19
CA LEU A 170 -9.77 -10.26 9.21
C LEU A 170 -9.14 -9.38 8.12
N ILE A 171 -9.97 -8.92 7.18
CA ILE A 171 -9.55 -8.09 6.04
C ILE A 171 -10.21 -6.71 6.17
N LEU A 172 -9.39 -5.71 6.49
CA LEU A 172 -9.77 -4.30 6.71
C LEU A 172 -8.96 -3.35 5.80
N PHE A 173 -8.45 -3.85 4.68
CA PHE A 173 -7.73 -3.08 3.65
C PHE A 173 -8.55 -1.87 3.14
N GLY A 174 -7.90 -0.73 2.89
CA GLY A 174 -8.52 0.40 2.18
C GLY A 174 -9.54 1.19 2.99
N ASN A 175 -9.35 1.28 4.31
CA ASN A 175 -10.26 1.94 5.24
C ASN A 175 -9.64 3.22 5.83
N GLN A 176 -10.26 3.76 6.89
CA GLN A 176 -9.89 5.02 7.54
C GLN A 176 -9.52 4.82 9.02
N ILE A 177 -9.20 3.58 9.40
CA ILE A 177 -8.98 3.17 10.79
C ILE A 177 -7.72 3.84 11.34
N VAL A 178 -7.84 4.38 12.55
CA VAL A 178 -6.71 4.95 13.33
C VAL A 178 -6.42 4.10 14.56
N ASP A 179 -7.48 3.71 15.29
CA ASP A 179 -7.39 2.91 16.50
C ASP A 179 -7.74 1.45 16.23
N ILE A 180 -6.82 0.55 16.59
CA ILE A 180 -7.00 -0.91 16.53
C ILE A 180 -7.02 -1.58 17.90
N GLY A 181 -7.13 -0.82 19.00
CA GLY A 181 -7.33 -1.31 20.36
C GLY A 181 -8.38 -2.44 20.48
N PRO A 182 -9.56 -2.32 19.84
CA PRO A 182 -10.58 -3.37 19.82
C PRO A 182 -10.11 -4.74 19.29
N LEU A 183 -9.07 -4.80 18.45
CA LEU A 183 -8.52 -6.06 17.93
C LEU A 183 -7.72 -6.86 18.96
N GLY A 184 -7.25 -6.23 20.05
CA GLY A 184 -6.31 -6.84 20.99
C GLY A 184 -6.83 -8.01 21.83
N VAL A 185 -8.12 -8.35 21.69
CA VAL A 185 -8.76 -9.53 22.31
C VAL A 185 -8.97 -10.69 21.34
N LEU A 186 -8.78 -10.49 20.03
CA LEU A 186 -9.09 -11.45 18.96
C LEU A 186 -7.96 -12.47 18.77
N THR A 187 -7.59 -13.17 19.85
CA THR A 187 -6.38 -14.02 19.91
C THR A 187 -6.40 -15.25 19.01
N ASN A 188 -7.54 -15.58 18.38
CA ASN A 188 -7.66 -16.64 17.37
C ASN A 188 -7.23 -16.19 15.97
N LEU A 189 -6.96 -14.89 15.74
CA LEU A 189 -6.53 -14.38 14.44
C LEU A 189 -5.22 -15.02 13.99
N ARG A 190 -5.26 -15.57 12.77
CA ARG A 190 -4.13 -16.15 12.03
C ARG A 190 -3.73 -15.27 10.83
N ARG A 191 -4.68 -14.52 10.25
CA ARG A 191 -4.39 -13.54 9.20
C ARG A 191 -5.07 -12.21 9.46
N LEU A 192 -4.30 -11.13 9.37
CA LEU A 192 -4.79 -9.77 9.58
C LEU A 192 -4.25 -8.84 8.48
N ASN A 193 -5.15 -8.27 7.69
CA ASN A 193 -4.82 -7.28 6.67
C ASN A 193 -5.41 -5.91 7.05
N LEU A 194 -4.52 -4.96 7.35
CA LEU A 194 -4.80 -3.58 7.72
C LEU A 194 -4.16 -2.58 6.72
N HIS A 195 -3.80 -3.05 5.52
CA HIS A 195 -3.20 -2.22 4.46
C HIS A 195 -4.03 -0.95 4.19
N GLY A 196 -3.41 0.20 3.98
CA GLY A 196 -4.10 1.40 3.49
C GLY A 196 -5.10 1.93 4.51
N ASN A 197 -4.58 2.24 5.70
CA ASN A 197 -5.32 2.82 6.83
C ASN A 197 -4.53 4.03 7.37
N ARG A 198 -4.82 4.45 8.60
CA ARG A 198 -4.19 5.62 9.26
C ARG A 198 -3.61 5.23 10.62
N ILE A 199 -3.18 3.98 10.75
CA ILE A 199 -2.70 3.38 12.01
C ILE A 199 -1.26 3.83 12.26
N SER A 200 -0.95 4.20 13.50
CA SER A 200 0.41 4.52 13.95
C SER A 200 0.82 3.73 15.20
N ASP A 201 -0.14 3.39 16.07
CA ASP A 201 0.03 2.52 17.23
C ASP A 201 -0.48 1.11 16.89
N ILE A 202 0.40 0.10 17.02
CA ILE A 202 0.06 -1.31 16.83
C ILE A 202 0.14 -2.16 18.11
N SER A 203 0.19 -1.53 19.29
CA SER A 203 0.30 -2.20 20.60
C SER A 203 -0.78 -3.24 20.89
N ALA A 204 -1.96 -3.09 20.28
CA ALA A 204 -3.03 -4.10 20.34
C ALA A 204 -2.61 -5.48 19.80
N LEU A 205 -1.67 -5.52 18.83
CA LEU A 205 -1.29 -6.75 18.14
C LEU A 205 -0.37 -7.67 18.98
N ALA A 206 0.27 -7.15 20.02
CA ALA A 206 1.31 -7.86 20.79
C ALA A 206 0.85 -9.16 21.50
N LYS A 207 -0.47 -9.41 21.57
CA LYS A 207 -1.06 -10.63 22.15
C LYS A 207 -1.61 -11.61 21.11
N LEU A 208 -1.58 -11.25 19.83
CA LEU A 208 -2.15 -12.04 18.74
C LEU A 208 -1.14 -13.10 18.25
N ILE A 209 -0.62 -13.89 19.19
CA ILE A 209 0.49 -14.83 19.00
C ILE A 209 0.23 -15.95 17.97
N ASN A 210 -1.02 -16.12 17.54
CA ASN A 210 -1.42 -17.08 16.51
C ASN A 210 -1.33 -16.51 15.09
N LEU A 211 -0.96 -15.24 14.91
CA LEU A 211 -0.78 -14.64 13.58
C LEU A 211 0.31 -15.35 12.78
N GLU A 212 -0.07 -15.77 11.57
CA GLU A 212 0.76 -16.39 10.53
C GLU A 212 1.01 -15.40 9.37
N GLY A 213 0.10 -14.46 9.14
CA GLY A 213 0.21 -13.41 8.12
C GLY A 213 -0.29 -12.06 8.61
N LEU A 214 0.57 -11.03 8.54
CA LEU A 214 0.28 -9.67 8.99
C LEU A 214 0.67 -8.64 7.92
N TYR A 215 -0.32 -7.86 7.45
CA TYR A 215 -0.13 -6.84 6.41
C TYR A 215 -0.52 -5.46 6.95
N LEU A 216 0.46 -4.57 7.06
CA LEU A 216 0.39 -3.24 7.68
C LEU A 216 0.81 -2.12 6.69
N ASN A 217 0.93 -2.44 5.41
CA ASN A 217 1.37 -1.53 4.35
C ASN A 217 0.54 -0.24 4.30
N GLN A 218 1.12 0.87 3.81
CA GLN A 218 0.42 2.15 3.64
C GLN A 218 -0.29 2.61 4.92
N ASN A 219 0.50 2.81 5.98
CA ASN A 219 0.05 3.30 7.27
C ASN A 219 1.01 4.39 7.79
N GLN A 220 0.98 4.70 9.08
CA GLN A 220 1.77 5.76 9.72
C GLN A 220 2.65 5.20 10.86
N ILE A 221 3.07 3.94 10.73
CA ILE A 221 3.78 3.18 11.77
C ILE A 221 5.25 3.58 11.78
N THR A 222 5.77 3.87 12.97
CA THR A 222 7.20 4.16 13.24
C THR A 222 7.85 3.10 14.13
N ASP A 223 7.08 2.47 15.00
CA ASP A 223 7.52 1.43 15.93
C ASP A 223 6.81 0.10 15.64
N ILE A 224 7.60 -0.96 15.46
CA ILE A 224 7.10 -2.33 15.26
C ILE A 224 7.36 -3.23 16.47
N SER A 225 7.70 -2.69 17.64
CA SER A 225 7.91 -3.43 18.91
C SER A 225 6.82 -4.46 19.22
N SER A 226 5.58 -4.19 18.79
CA SER A 226 4.43 -5.07 19.01
C SER A 226 4.42 -6.35 18.15
N VAL A 227 5.34 -6.51 17.19
CA VAL A 227 5.55 -7.80 16.50
C VAL A 227 6.54 -8.70 17.24
N GLU A 228 7.23 -8.20 18.27
CA GLU A 228 8.15 -9.00 19.08
C GLU A 228 7.38 -10.16 19.75
N GLY A 229 7.82 -11.39 19.48
CA GLY A 229 7.19 -12.59 20.02
C GLY A 229 6.03 -13.17 19.19
N LEU A 230 5.64 -12.57 18.06
CA LEU A 230 4.68 -13.14 17.10
C LEU A 230 5.33 -14.27 16.26
N THR A 231 5.95 -15.25 16.91
CA THR A 231 6.87 -16.24 16.31
C THR A 231 6.24 -17.22 15.32
N ASN A 232 4.90 -17.25 15.21
CA ASN A 232 4.18 -18.00 14.19
C ASN A 232 4.08 -17.26 12.83
N LEU A 233 4.50 -15.99 12.75
CA LEU A 233 4.48 -15.22 11.50
C LEU A 233 5.34 -15.90 10.43
N THR A 234 4.69 -16.23 9.31
CA THR A 234 5.31 -16.70 8.07
C THR A 234 5.41 -15.58 7.03
N GLN A 235 4.49 -14.61 7.09
CA GLN A 235 4.43 -13.46 6.20
C GLN A 235 4.24 -12.18 7.00
N LEU A 236 5.14 -11.22 6.83
CA LEU A 236 5.05 -9.89 7.45
C LEU A 236 5.34 -8.83 6.39
N ALA A 237 4.39 -7.91 6.18
CA ALA A 237 4.56 -6.78 5.27
C ALA A 237 4.16 -5.47 5.98
N PHE A 238 5.03 -4.45 5.90
CA PHE A 238 4.80 -3.11 6.42
C PHE A 238 5.36 -2.04 5.47
N PHE A 239 5.12 -2.21 4.16
CA PHE A 239 5.52 -1.27 3.11
C PHE A 239 4.99 0.15 3.35
N GLU A 240 5.66 1.17 2.82
CA GLU A 240 5.17 2.56 2.85
C GLU A 240 4.76 3.02 4.25
N ASN A 241 5.70 2.92 5.18
CA ASN A 241 5.56 3.34 6.56
C ASN A 241 6.77 4.24 6.92
N GLN A 242 7.04 4.43 8.22
CA GLN A 242 8.08 5.32 8.72
C GLN A 242 9.04 4.60 9.68
N VAL A 243 9.14 3.27 9.57
CA VAL A 243 9.96 2.41 10.43
C VAL A 243 11.44 2.64 10.15
N GLU A 244 12.21 2.82 11.22
CA GLU A 244 13.67 3.02 11.15
C GLU A 244 14.45 1.85 11.77
N GLN A 245 13.82 1.07 12.66
CA GLN A 245 14.44 0.02 13.46
C GLN A 245 13.62 -1.27 13.37
N ILE A 246 14.30 -2.37 13.04
CA ILE A 246 13.68 -3.70 12.85
C ILE A 246 14.14 -4.75 13.87
N SER A 247 14.75 -4.37 14.99
CA SER A 247 15.14 -5.31 16.05
C SER A 247 14.01 -6.27 16.53
N PRO A 248 12.71 -5.89 16.53
CA PRO A 248 11.62 -6.81 16.87
C PRO A 248 11.49 -8.03 15.95
N VAL A 249 12.01 -7.99 14.71
CA VAL A 249 11.88 -9.13 13.78
C VAL A 249 12.88 -10.26 14.05
N ALA A 250 13.92 -10.04 14.86
CA ALA A 250 15.02 -10.99 15.04
C ALA A 250 14.61 -12.38 15.58
N GLY A 251 13.49 -12.45 16.31
CA GLY A 251 12.93 -13.71 16.81
C GLY A 251 11.97 -14.42 15.86
N LEU A 252 11.59 -13.82 14.73
CA LEU A 252 10.54 -14.29 13.83
C LEU A 252 11.04 -15.34 12.83
N THR A 253 11.70 -16.39 13.34
CA THR A 253 12.42 -17.39 12.54
C THR A 253 11.54 -18.26 11.63
N SER A 254 10.20 -18.16 11.78
CA SER A 254 9.22 -18.79 10.88
C SER A 254 8.95 -18.01 9.59
N LEU A 255 9.45 -16.78 9.46
CA LEU A 255 9.22 -15.94 8.28
C LEU A 255 9.80 -16.57 7.01
N THR A 256 8.96 -16.65 5.98
CA THR A 256 9.31 -16.99 4.60
C THR A 256 9.20 -15.77 3.68
N VAL A 257 8.34 -14.81 4.01
CA VAL A 257 8.16 -13.55 3.28
C VAL A 257 8.29 -12.37 4.23
N LEU A 258 9.25 -11.48 3.95
CA LEU A 258 9.41 -10.20 4.66
C LEU A 258 9.37 -9.03 3.68
N GLY A 259 8.40 -8.14 3.87
CA GLY A 259 8.20 -6.94 3.07
C GLY A 259 8.35 -5.66 3.89
N MET A 260 9.36 -4.85 3.58
CA MET A 260 9.66 -3.59 4.28
C MET A 260 10.14 -2.45 3.37
N ARG A 261 9.82 -2.52 2.07
CA ARG A 261 9.91 -1.43 1.09
C ARG A 261 9.40 -0.08 1.63
N ASP A 262 10.00 1.03 1.17
CA ASP A 262 9.58 2.41 1.44
C ASP A 262 9.44 2.73 2.93
N ASN A 263 10.55 2.50 3.66
CA ASN A 263 10.73 2.84 5.07
C ASN A 263 12.04 3.65 5.23
N LYS A 264 12.69 3.61 6.40
CA LYS A 264 13.98 4.30 6.66
C LYS A 264 15.04 3.38 7.24
N ILE A 265 14.96 2.09 6.90
CA ILE A 265 15.78 1.03 7.48
C ILE A 265 17.20 1.13 6.91
N SER A 266 18.21 0.98 7.76
CA SER A 266 19.63 0.97 7.37
C SER A 266 20.41 -0.20 7.97
N ASP A 267 19.98 -0.72 9.12
CA ASP A 267 20.57 -1.88 9.79
C ASP A 267 19.76 -3.15 9.51
N LEU A 268 20.42 -4.14 8.89
CA LEU A 268 19.87 -5.46 8.60
C LEU A 268 20.30 -6.54 9.62
N THR A 269 21.09 -6.21 10.65
CA THR A 269 21.55 -7.17 11.67
C THR A 269 20.42 -8.04 12.26
N PRO A 270 19.19 -7.53 12.49
CA PRO A 270 18.06 -8.36 12.93
C PRO A 270 17.65 -9.49 11.98
N LEU A 271 18.10 -9.49 10.71
CA LEU A 271 17.77 -10.53 9.73
C LEU A 271 18.67 -11.78 9.80
N GLU A 272 19.84 -11.74 10.47
CA GLU A 272 20.85 -12.81 10.42
C GLU A 272 20.32 -14.21 10.78
N GLY A 273 19.34 -14.29 11.67
CA GLY A 273 18.73 -15.55 12.12
C GLY A 273 17.58 -16.08 11.24
N LEU A 274 17.08 -15.28 10.28
CA LEU A 274 15.83 -15.53 9.55
C LEU A 274 16.01 -16.48 8.35
N THR A 275 16.76 -17.56 8.57
CA THR A 275 17.18 -18.56 7.55
C THR A 275 16.06 -19.31 6.82
N ASN A 276 14.80 -19.04 7.14
CA ASN A 276 13.63 -19.52 6.41
C ASN A 276 13.12 -18.55 5.32
N LEU A 277 13.66 -17.33 5.22
CA LEU A 277 13.26 -16.35 4.22
C LEU A 277 13.52 -16.86 2.79
N GLU A 278 12.47 -16.79 1.98
CA GLU A 278 12.44 -17.15 0.55
C GLU A 278 12.25 -15.86 -0.30
N LEU A 279 11.45 -14.90 0.19
CA LEU A 279 11.19 -13.62 -0.48
C LEU A 279 11.51 -12.44 0.47
N LEU A 280 12.33 -11.50 0.01
CA LEU A 280 12.77 -10.34 0.79
C LEU A 280 12.70 -9.04 -0.02
N TYR A 281 11.77 -8.16 0.34
CA TYR A 281 11.50 -6.90 -0.37
C TYR A 281 11.88 -5.69 0.50
N MET A 282 12.92 -4.96 0.10
CA MET A 282 13.57 -3.89 0.89
C MET A 282 13.79 -2.59 0.09
N GLU A 283 13.13 -2.44 -1.06
CA GLU A 283 13.22 -1.25 -1.93
C GLU A 283 13.06 0.09 -1.17
N GLY A 284 13.72 1.16 -1.61
CA GLY A 284 13.41 2.53 -1.15
C GLY A 284 13.79 2.80 0.31
N ASN A 285 14.81 2.11 0.82
CA ASN A 285 15.34 2.25 2.17
C ASN A 285 16.72 2.95 2.18
N LEU A 286 17.42 2.91 3.32
CA LEU A 286 18.73 3.51 3.56
C LEU A 286 19.80 2.42 3.79
N ILE A 287 19.63 1.24 3.18
CA ILE A 287 20.53 0.09 3.35
C ILE A 287 21.81 0.33 2.54
N SER A 288 22.96 0.11 3.16
CA SER A 288 24.28 0.12 2.49
C SER A 288 25.11 -1.14 2.74
N ASN A 289 24.72 -1.96 3.72
CA ASN A 289 25.43 -3.18 4.12
C ASN A 289 24.52 -4.41 4.03
N LEU A 290 24.83 -5.32 3.11
CA LEU A 290 24.13 -6.60 2.94
C LEU A 290 24.75 -7.76 3.75
N GLY A 291 25.83 -7.54 4.50
CA GLY A 291 26.49 -8.58 5.31
C GLY A 291 25.54 -9.46 6.14
N PRO A 292 24.55 -8.88 6.86
CA PRO A 292 23.58 -9.64 7.65
C PRO A 292 22.73 -10.65 6.87
N ILE A 293 22.53 -10.49 5.56
CA ILE A 293 21.69 -11.39 4.77
C ILE A 293 22.48 -12.53 4.09
N ALA A 294 23.80 -12.59 4.24
CA ALA A 294 24.65 -13.60 3.59
C ALA A 294 24.34 -15.05 4.01
N GLY A 295 23.69 -15.25 5.16
CA GLY A 295 23.26 -16.57 5.64
C GLY A 295 21.92 -17.05 5.08
N LEU A 296 21.16 -16.20 4.38
CA LEU A 296 19.76 -16.43 3.98
C LEU A 296 19.65 -17.28 2.70
N THR A 297 20.32 -18.43 2.70
CA THR A 297 20.51 -19.31 1.52
C THR A 297 19.24 -19.90 0.90
N LYS A 298 18.06 -19.67 1.50
CA LYS A 298 16.75 -20.03 0.92
C LYS A 298 16.15 -18.95 0.02
N LEU A 299 16.69 -17.73 0.01
CA LEU A 299 16.17 -16.64 -0.83
C LEU A 299 16.13 -17.07 -2.31
N THR A 300 14.95 -16.93 -2.90
CA THR A 300 14.68 -17.09 -4.34
C THR A 300 14.45 -15.74 -5.01
N GLN A 301 13.91 -14.75 -4.29
CA GLN A 301 13.75 -13.39 -4.78
C GLN A 301 14.25 -12.39 -3.74
N ILE A 302 15.06 -11.43 -4.19
CA ILE A 302 15.47 -10.29 -3.39
C ILE A 302 15.29 -8.99 -4.18
N ASP A 303 14.68 -8.02 -3.54
CA ASP A 303 14.52 -6.66 -4.03
C ASP A 303 15.20 -5.68 -3.07
N ILE A 304 16.22 -5.02 -3.60
CA ILE A 304 17.05 -4.01 -2.94
C ILE A 304 17.10 -2.72 -3.78
N ASP A 305 16.12 -2.49 -4.65
CA ASP A 305 16.02 -1.28 -5.47
C ASP A 305 16.10 0.00 -4.61
N PHE A 306 16.67 1.07 -5.17
CA PHE A 306 16.69 2.40 -4.55
C PHE A 306 17.29 2.44 -3.13
N ASN A 307 18.38 1.71 -2.91
CA ASN A 307 19.17 1.71 -1.67
C ASN A 307 20.59 2.32 -1.87
N GLU A 308 21.38 2.41 -0.80
CA GLU A 308 22.76 2.95 -0.76
C GLU A 308 23.83 1.86 -0.94
N ILE A 309 23.51 0.80 -1.70
CA ILE A 309 24.36 -0.38 -1.81
C ILE A 309 25.41 -0.16 -2.91
N SER A 310 26.67 -0.38 -2.57
CA SER A 310 27.81 -0.40 -3.51
C SER A 310 28.55 -1.73 -3.56
N ASN A 311 28.40 -2.56 -2.51
CA ASN A 311 29.00 -3.89 -2.43
C ASN A 311 27.92 -4.97 -2.24
N ILE A 312 27.78 -5.83 -3.25
CA ILE A 312 26.88 -6.99 -3.24
C ILE A 312 27.58 -8.32 -2.93
N SER A 313 28.85 -8.32 -2.47
CA SER A 313 29.59 -9.55 -2.16
C SER A 313 28.93 -10.46 -1.12
N ALA A 314 28.00 -9.93 -0.31
CA ALA A 314 27.21 -10.70 0.63
C ALA A 314 26.15 -11.60 -0.04
N LEU A 315 25.86 -11.40 -1.33
CA LEU A 315 25.01 -12.31 -2.12
C LEU A 315 25.74 -13.63 -2.51
N ALA A 316 27.05 -13.73 -2.25
CA ALA A 316 27.81 -14.96 -2.47
C ALA A 316 27.18 -16.14 -1.73
N GLY A 317 27.08 -17.29 -2.39
CA GLY A 317 26.41 -18.47 -1.82
C GLY A 317 24.88 -18.43 -1.78
N LEU A 318 24.20 -17.33 -2.12
CA LEU A 318 22.73 -17.26 -2.27
C LEU A 318 22.24 -17.91 -3.58
N THR A 319 22.79 -19.09 -3.89
CA THR A 319 22.63 -19.85 -5.14
C THR A 319 21.21 -20.35 -5.45
N ASN A 320 20.23 -20.03 -4.60
CA ASN A 320 18.82 -20.25 -4.87
C ASN A 320 18.11 -19.03 -5.50
N LEU A 321 18.78 -17.88 -5.62
CA LEU A 321 18.22 -16.68 -6.25
C LEU A 321 17.86 -16.93 -7.72
N GLU A 322 16.60 -16.66 -8.03
CA GLU A 322 15.94 -16.75 -9.33
C GLU A 322 15.63 -15.34 -9.87
N GLY A 323 15.29 -14.38 -8.98
CA GLY A 323 15.11 -12.96 -9.30
C GLY A 323 15.92 -12.01 -8.40
N LEU A 324 16.60 -11.03 -9.00
CA LEU A 324 17.35 -9.98 -8.30
C LEU A 324 17.02 -8.59 -8.88
N TYR A 325 16.51 -7.72 -8.03
CA TYR A 325 16.24 -6.31 -8.33
C TYR A 325 17.19 -5.46 -7.46
N ALA A 326 18.06 -4.68 -8.11
CA ALA A 326 19.09 -3.85 -7.48
C ALA A 326 19.30 -2.50 -8.19
N CYS A 327 18.25 -1.93 -8.77
CA CYS A 327 18.24 -0.69 -9.52
C CYS A 327 18.52 0.54 -8.65
N GLY A 328 19.02 1.62 -9.25
CA GLY A 328 19.15 2.92 -8.58
C GLY A 328 20.09 2.95 -7.35
N ASN A 329 21.00 1.97 -7.26
CA ASN A 329 22.02 1.82 -6.22
C ASN A 329 23.35 2.46 -6.67
N ASP A 330 24.48 2.08 -6.08
CA ASP A 330 25.83 2.55 -6.39
C ASP A 330 26.80 1.39 -6.66
N ILE A 331 26.30 0.31 -7.28
CA ILE A 331 27.04 -0.93 -7.54
C ILE A 331 27.99 -0.73 -8.73
N GLU A 332 29.27 -1.06 -8.56
CA GLU A 332 30.27 -1.11 -9.65
C GLU A 332 30.72 -2.56 -9.96
N ASN A 333 30.87 -3.39 -8.93
CA ASN A 333 31.41 -4.76 -9.04
C ASN A 333 30.29 -5.80 -8.92
N ILE A 334 30.13 -6.61 -9.97
CA ILE A 334 29.14 -7.68 -10.08
C ILE A 334 29.75 -9.07 -10.30
N GLU A 335 31.03 -9.28 -9.95
CA GLU A 335 31.71 -10.59 -10.10
C GLU A 335 30.99 -11.72 -9.33
N VAL A 336 30.42 -11.39 -8.16
CA VAL A 336 29.64 -12.34 -7.32
C VAL A 336 28.42 -12.93 -8.03
N LEU A 337 27.85 -12.23 -9.03
CA LEU A 337 26.68 -12.72 -9.75
C LEU A 337 26.98 -14.01 -10.53
N SER A 338 28.25 -14.28 -10.87
CA SER A 338 28.67 -15.52 -11.54
C SER A 338 28.36 -16.81 -10.76
N GLU A 339 28.15 -16.72 -9.43
CA GLU A 339 27.72 -17.84 -8.59
C GLU A 339 26.20 -18.11 -8.70
N LEU A 340 25.41 -17.11 -9.07
CA LEU A 340 23.95 -17.09 -9.00
C LEU A 340 23.29 -17.68 -10.25
N THR A 341 23.76 -18.86 -10.66
CA THR A 341 23.39 -19.56 -11.91
C THR A 341 21.90 -19.90 -12.10
N LYS A 342 21.05 -19.69 -11.08
CA LYS A 342 19.59 -19.82 -11.17
C LYS A 342 18.86 -18.55 -11.60
N LEU A 343 19.52 -17.40 -11.62
CA LEU A 343 18.90 -16.14 -12.04
C LEU A 343 18.32 -16.29 -13.46
N TRP A 344 17.02 -16.04 -13.56
CA TRP A 344 16.31 -15.86 -14.83
C TRP A 344 15.89 -14.40 -15.03
N GLU A 345 15.77 -13.63 -13.94
CA GLU A 345 15.34 -12.23 -13.92
C GLU A 345 16.37 -11.35 -13.18
N LEU A 346 16.97 -10.39 -13.87
CA LEU A 346 17.98 -9.48 -13.30
C LEU A 346 17.73 -8.02 -13.72
N TYR A 347 17.35 -7.20 -12.75
CA TYR A 347 17.20 -5.76 -12.88
C TYR A 347 18.30 -5.05 -12.06
N ILE A 348 19.21 -4.33 -12.71
CA ILE A 348 20.34 -3.64 -12.05
C ILE A 348 20.69 -2.32 -12.76
N TRP A 349 19.70 -1.68 -13.36
CA TRP A 349 19.86 -0.40 -14.07
C TRP A 349 20.15 0.76 -13.10
N GLY A 350 20.75 1.84 -13.58
CA GLY A 350 20.99 3.04 -12.77
C GLY A 350 22.07 2.87 -11.71
N ASN A 351 23.11 2.13 -12.05
CA ASN A 351 24.28 1.81 -11.20
C ASN A 351 25.57 2.36 -11.84
N GLN A 352 26.74 1.88 -11.42
CA GLN A 352 28.06 2.32 -11.88
C GLN A 352 28.84 1.20 -12.60
N ILE A 353 28.13 0.19 -13.13
CA ILE A 353 28.70 -1.04 -13.70
C ILE A 353 29.40 -0.73 -15.03
N LYS A 354 30.59 -1.30 -15.22
CA LYS A 354 31.40 -1.18 -16.46
C LYS A 354 31.66 -2.52 -17.14
N ASN A 355 31.88 -3.55 -16.34
CA ASN A 355 32.23 -4.91 -16.78
C ASN A 355 31.07 -5.86 -16.45
N ILE A 356 30.56 -6.56 -17.46
CA ILE A 356 29.51 -7.57 -17.32
C ILE A 356 30.00 -9.00 -17.63
N GLY A 357 31.31 -9.22 -17.72
CA GLY A 357 31.92 -10.52 -18.03
C GLY A 357 31.48 -11.66 -17.10
N SER A 358 31.23 -11.35 -15.83
CA SER A 358 30.73 -12.29 -14.82
C SER A 358 29.33 -12.86 -15.14
N LEU A 359 28.53 -12.17 -15.96
CA LEU A 359 27.21 -12.64 -16.38
C LEU A 359 27.29 -13.79 -17.40
N SER A 360 28.40 -14.00 -18.09
CA SER A 360 28.52 -14.97 -19.20
C SER A 360 28.15 -16.41 -18.87
N GLY A 361 28.20 -16.81 -17.59
CA GLY A 361 27.77 -18.14 -17.11
C GLY A 361 26.27 -18.25 -16.77
N LEU A 362 25.52 -17.15 -16.76
CA LEU A 362 24.13 -17.07 -16.31
C LEU A 362 23.14 -17.40 -17.45
N VAL A 363 23.35 -18.55 -18.08
CA VAL A 363 22.62 -19.00 -19.28
C VAL A 363 21.10 -19.16 -19.09
N ASN A 364 20.60 -19.08 -17.86
CA ASN A 364 19.17 -19.12 -17.53
C ASN A 364 18.50 -17.74 -17.57
N LEU A 365 19.25 -16.64 -17.73
CA LEU A 365 18.67 -15.29 -17.85
C LEU A 365 17.72 -15.19 -19.04
N GLU A 366 16.46 -14.86 -18.75
CA GLU A 366 15.42 -14.51 -19.72
C GLU A 366 15.20 -12.99 -19.77
N VAL A 367 15.37 -12.29 -18.63
CA VAL A 367 15.17 -10.84 -18.49
C VAL A 367 16.44 -10.19 -17.90
N LEU A 368 16.99 -9.19 -18.59
CA LEU A 368 18.21 -8.50 -18.18
C LEU A 368 18.14 -6.98 -18.43
N TRP A 369 18.05 -6.20 -17.37
CA TRP A 369 18.00 -4.73 -17.43
C TRP A 369 19.24 -4.10 -16.78
N LEU A 370 20.13 -3.60 -17.64
CA LEU A 370 21.44 -3.01 -17.36
C LEU A 370 21.51 -1.53 -17.77
N ALA A 371 20.38 -0.90 -18.06
CA ALA A 371 20.31 0.48 -18.52
C ALA A 371 20.96 1.49 -17.55
N ARG A 372 21.32 2.69 -18.04
CA ARG A 372 21.89 3.77 -17.19
C ARG A 372 23.11 3.31 -16.36
N ASN A 373 24.07 2.67 -17.02
CA ASN A 373 25.34 2.23 -16.44
C ASN A 373 26.53 2.81 -17.25
N GLN A 374 27.73 2.28 -17.09
CA GLN A 374 28.96 2.71 -17.77
C GLN A 374 29.55 1.58 -18.65
N ILE A 375 28.69 0.73 -19.21
CA ILE A 375 29.09 -0.49 -19.94
C ILE A 375 29.58 -0.11 -21.34
N GLU A 376 30.76 -0.61 -21.73
CA GLU A 376 31.34 -0.47 -23.07
C GLU A 376 31.39 -1.81 -23.83
N ASP A 377 31.71 -2.91 -23.13
CA ASP A 377 31.85 -4.27 -23.67
C ASP A 377 30.65 -5.13 -23.26
N ILE A 378 29.97 -5.70 -24.25
CA ILE A 378 28.80 -6.60 -24.07
C ILE A 378 29.05 -8.04 -24.55
N SER A 379 30.32 -8.45 -24.71
CA SER A 379 30.69 -9.81 -25.12
C SER A 379 30.10 -10.93 -24.26
N ALA A 380 29.82 -10.66 -22.98
CA ALA A 380 29.13 -11.60 -22.09
C ALA A 380 27.74 -12.03 -22.62
N ILE A 381 27.05 -11.17 -23.36
CA ILE A 381 25.70 -11.41 -23.89
C ILE A 381 25.70 -12.49 -24.98
N GLU A 382 26.83 -12.77 -25.64
CA GLU A 382 26.95 -13.86 -26.64
C GLU A 382 26.48 -15.22 -26.10
N TYR A 383 26.71 -15.47 -24.80
CA TYR A 383 26.45 -16.74 -24.12
C TYR A 383 25.04 -16.83 -23.49
N LEU A 384 24.31 -15.72 -23.42
CA LEU A 384 23.02 -15.61 -22.73
C LEU A 384 21.85 -15.99 -23.66
N THR A 385 21.83 -17.26 -24.10
CA THR A 385 20.94 -17.72 -25.19
C THR A 385 19.46 -17.84 -24.83
N ASN A 386 19.07 -17.61 -23.58
CA ASN A 386 17.66 -17.64 -23.14
C ASN A 386 17.03 -16.23 -23.03
N LEU A 387 17.80 -15.16 -23.27
CA LEU A 387 17.30 -13.78 -23.17
C LEU A 387 16.16 -13.49 -24.14
N GLN A 388 15.07 -12.99 -23.59
CA GLN A 388 13.85 -12.55 -24.27
C GLN A 388 13.64 -11.04 -24.12
N ASP A 389 14.10 -10.43 -23.03
CA ASP A 389 13.99 -8.98 -22.79
C ASP A 389 15.33 -8.41 -22.29
N LEU A 390 15.92 -7.50 -23.07
CA LEU A 390 17.25 -6.93 -22.83
C LEU A 390 17.24 -5.40 -22.90
N GLY A 391 17.35 -4.75 -21.75
CA GLY A 391 17.53 -3.30 -21.65
C GLY A 391 18.99 -2.92 -21.41
N ILE A 392 19.72 -2.47 -22.44
CA ILE A 392 21.11 -1.96 -22.33
C ILE A 392 21.25 -0.50 -22.76
N HIS A 393 20.13 0.23 -22.82
CA HIS A 393 20.11 1.63 -23.21
C HIS A 393 20.81 2.55 -22.20
N THR A 394 21.23 3.74 -22.63
CA THR A 394 21.94 4.71 -21.77
C THR A 394 23.22 4.13 -21.17
N ASN A 395 24.06 3.58 -22.05
CA ASN A 395 25.39 3.06 -21.73
C ASN A 395 26.42 3.67 -22.69
N LEU A 396 27.64 3.13 -22.71
CA LEU A 396 28.77 3.64 -23.50
C LEU A 396 29.11 2.73 -24.70
N ILE A 397 28.19 1.83 -25.07
CA ILE A 397 28.39 0.74 -26.05
C ILE A 397 28.64 1.32 -27.44
N THR A 398 29.60 0.73 -28.17
CA THR A 398 30.00 1.14 -29.54
C THR A 398 29.90 0.02 -30.58
N ASP A 399 29.89 -1.24 -30.13
CA ASP A 399 29.84 -2.46 -30.93
C ASP A 399 28.73 -3.35 -30.35
N ILE A 400 27.84 -3.87 -31.21
CA ILE A 400 26.74 -4.74 -30.84
C ILE A 400 26.79 -6.12 -31.51
N SER A 401 27.92 -6.47 -32.13
CA SER A 401 28.10 -7.75 -32.82
C SER A 401 27.84 -8.97 -31.93
N SER A 402 28.08 -8.86 -30.61
CA SER A 402 27.74 -9.90 -29.62
C SER A 402 26.25 -10.23 -29.55
N LEU A 403 25.35 -9.28 -29.85
CA LEU A 403 23.90 -9.53 -29.94
C LEU A 403 23.56 -10.40 -31.16
N VAL A 404 24.33 -10.25 -32.26
CA VAL A 404 24.20 -11.09 -33.45
C VAL A 404 24.88 -12.46 -33.23
N SER A 405 26.00 -12.51 -32.51
CA SER A 405 26.64 -13.78 -32.13
C SER A 405 25.78 -14.63 -31.20
N ASN A 406 25.02 -13.99 -30.29
CA ASN A 406 23.98 -14.68 -29.52
C ASN A 406 22.95 -15.30 -30.50
N THR A 407 22.81 -16.62 -30.43
CA THR A 407 21.92 -17.41 -31.32
C THR A 407 20.53 -17.66 -30.74
N GLY A 408 20.27 -17.19 -29.51
CA GLY A 408 18.97 -17.28 -28.85
C GLY A 408 17.94 -16.31 -29.41
N PHE A 409 18.33 -15.05 -29.61
CA PHE A 409 17.42 -13.98 -30.05
C PHE A 409 16.71 -14.29 -31.38
N GLY A 410 15.38 -14.26 -31.34
CA GLY A 410 14.46 -14.62 -32.41
C GLY A 410 13.13 -13.82 -32.39
N ILE A 411 12.02 -14.49 -32.70
CA ILE A 411 10.72 -13.84 -32.93
C ILE A 411 10.05 -13.48 -31.60
N GLY A 412 9.85 -12.18 -31.35
CA GLY A 412 9.11 -11.67 -30.21
C GLY A 412 9.99 -11.19 -29.05
N ASP A 413 11.29 -11.46 -29.09
CA ASP A 413 12.26 -10.96 -28.13
C ASP A 413 12.49 -9.46 -28.33
N LYS A 414 12.90 -8.78 -27.26
CA LYS A 414 13.04 -7.32 -27.19
C LYS A 414 14.45 -6.91 -26.79
N ILE A 415 14.98 -5.91 -27.48
CA ILE A 415 16.29 -5.33 -27.20
C ILE A 415 16.20 -3.80 -27.28
N ASP A 416 16.52 -3.11 -26.19
CA ASP A 416 16.71 -1.65 -26.18
C ASP A 416 18.20 -1.28 -26.13
N ILE A 417 18.70 -0.71 -27.23
CA ILE A 417 20.07 -0.22 -27.42
C ILE A 417 20.11 1.31 -27.61
N ARG A 418 19.04 2.03 -27.30
CA ARG A 418 19.00 3.51 -27.38
C ARG A 418 20.03 4.15 -26.44
N ALA A 419 20.29 5.44 -26.64
CA ALA A 419 21.17 6.26 -25.81
C ALA A 419 22.59 5.66 -25.62
N ASN A 420 23.13 5.01 -26.65
CA ASN A 420 24.50 4.49 -26.68
C ASN A 420 25.38 5.33 -27.62
N ARG A 421 26.59 4.83 -27.93
CA ARG A 421 27.57 5.48 -28.82
C ARG A 421 27.65 4.78 -30.18
N LEU A 422 26.53 4.29 -30.70
CA LEU A 422 26.47 3.49 -31.92
C LEU A 422 26.50 4.36 -33.19
N ASP A 423 27.35 4.03 -34.16
CA ASP A 423 27.23 4.53 -35.53
C ASP A 423 26.06 3.85 -36.24
N LEU A 424 24.99 4.61 -36.50
CA LEU A 424 23.78 4.13 -37.20
C LEU A 424 23.66 4.66 -38.63
N THR A 425 24.77 5.09 -39.24
CA THR A 425 24.75 5.48 -40.65
C THR A 425 24.41 4.29 -41.56
N PRO A 426 23.67 4.47 -42.67
CA PRO A 426 23.28 3.37 -43.53
C PRO A 426 24.48 2.55 -44.04
N GLY A 427 24.53 1.28 -43.66
CA GLY A 427 25.60 0.35 -44.00
C GLY A 427 26.75 0.26 -43.00
N SER A 428 26.71 1.00 -41.88
CA SER A 428 27.64 0.81 -40.75
C SER A 428 27.54 -0.61 -40.16
N PRO A 429 28.55 -1.11 -39.43
CA PRO A 429 28.49 -2.40 -38.75
C PRO A 429 27.25 -2.53 -37.87
N ASN A 430 27.05 -1.61 -36.92
CA ASN A 430 25.90 -1.65 -36.00
C ASN A 430 24.56 -1.59 -36.74
N MET A 431 24.44 -0.83 -37.83
CA MET A 431 23.19 -0.79 -38.61
C MET A 431 22.94 -2.11 -39.34
N ASN A 432 23.98 -2.80 -39.83
CA ASN A 432 23.86 -4.14 -40.41
C ASN A 432 23.50 -5.20 -39.35
N ASP A 433 24.04 -5.07 -38.14
CA ASP A 433 23.73 -5.94 -37.00
C ASP A 433 22.27 -5.77 -36.55
N ILE A 434 21.77 -4.53 -36.44
CA ILE A 434 20.35 -4.23 -36.21
C ILE A 434 19.47 -4.85 -37.30
N GLN A 435 19.83 -4.70 -38.58
CA GLN A 435 19.06 -5.34 -39.66
C GLN A 435 19.09 -6.87 -39.58
N THR A 436 20.17 -7.46 -39.06
CA THR A 436 20.27 -8.91 -38.83
C THR A 436 19.33 -9.36 -37.71
N LEU A 437 19.26 -8.62 -36.59
CA LEU A 437 18.35 -8.88 -35.47
C LEU A 437 16.87 -8.72 -35.89
N LEU A 438 16.52 -7.61 -36.57
CA LEU A 438 15.19 -7.40 -37.14
C LEU A 438 14.81 -8.53 -38.13
N GLY A 439 15.79 -9.02 -38.90
CA GLY A 439 15.62 -10.17 -39.80
C GLY A 439 15.34 -11.51 -39.11
N ARG A 440 15.66 -11.65 -37.81
CA ARG A 440 15.27 -12.78 -36.96
C ARG A 440 13.89 -12.63 -36.32
N GLY A 441 13.29 -11.43 -36.40
CA GLY A 441 12.01 -11.09 -35.78
C GLY A 441 12.11 -10.48 -34.38
N VAL A 442 13.31 -10.04 -33.98
CA VAL A 442 13.56 -9.31 -32.72
C VAL A 442 13.01 -7.89 -32.83
N GLU A 443 12.35 -7.40 -31.79
CA GLU A 443 11.98 -5.99 -31.63
C GLU A 443 13.20 -5.22 -31.10
N VAL A 444 13.80 -4.37 -31.94
CA VAL A 444 15.00 -3.58 -31.57
C VAL A 444 14.64 -2.09 -31.50
N LEU A 445 14.92 -1.45 -30.36
CA LEU A 445 14.80 0.00 -30.15
C LEU A 445 16.19 0.63 -30.24
N TYR A 446 16.40 1.59 -31.14
CA TYR A 446 17.76 2.06 -31.49
C TYR A 446 17.91 3.53 -31.92
N ASP A 447 16.84 4.31 -31.96
CA ASP A 447 16.77 5.61 -32.65
C ASP A 447 17.55 6.79 -32.02
N LEU A 448 17.69 6.85 -30.70
CA LEU A 448 18.47 7.86 -29.99
C LEU A 448 19.92 7.42 -29.81
N GLN A 449 20.91 8.18 -30.32
CA GLN A 449 22.34 7.98 -30.04
C GLN A 449 22.98 9.36 -29.81
N THR A 450 23.32 9.69 -28.56
CA THR A 450 23.69 11.06 -28.17
C THR A 450 25.08 11.13 -27.52
N SER A 451 25.77 12.25 -27.75
CA SER A 451 27.05 12.57 -27.11
C SER A 451 26.89 13.46 -25.86
N GLY A 452 25.71 13.48 -25.25
CA GLY A 452 25.34 14.40 -24.18
C GLY A 452 23.94 14.15 -23.64
N LEU A 453 23.68 14.77 -22.49
CA LEU A 453 22.57 14.54 -21.55
C LEU A 453 21.18 14.40 -22.20
N LEU A 454 20.39 13.47 -21.65
CA LEU A 454 19.02 13.16 -22.07
C LEU A 454 18.04 13.59 -20.98
N SER A 455 16.79 13.84 -21.38
CA SER A 455 15.66 13.91 -20.44
C SER A 455 14.80 12.65 -20.57
N GLN A 456 14.30 12.16 -19.44
CA GLN A 456 13.67 10.85 -19.29
C GLN A 456 12.42 10.55 -20.16
N ALA A 457 11.81 11.53 -20.82
CA ALA A 457 10.50 11.36 -21.47
C ALA A 457 10.45 10.30 -22.59
N ASP A 458 11.59 9.94 -23.18
CA ASP A 458 11.67 9.06 -24.35
C ASP A 458 12.18 7.63 -24.04
N LEU A 459 12.68 7.36 -22.83
CA LEU A 459 13.26 6.06 -22.46
C LEU A 459 12.32 5.28 -21.53
N CYS A 460 11.94 4.09 -21.98
CA CYS A 460 11.04 3.21 -21.25
C CYS A 460 11.86 2.30 -20.33
N ASP A 461 12.45 2.89 -19.28
CA ASP A 461 12.82 2.09 -18.10
C ASP A 461 11.51 1.38 -17.67
N SER A 462 11.49 0.05 -17.58
CA SER A 462 10.28 -0.69 -17.19
C SER A 462 9.96 -0.42 -15.73
N LEU A 463 9.19 0.63 -15.49
CA LEU A 463 8.71 1.01 -14.17
C LEU A 463 7.84 -0.11 -13.59
N PRO A 464 8.02 -0.49 -12.31
CA PRO A 464 6.90 -0.98 -11.52
C PRO A 464 5.79 0.07 -11.58
N ASP A 465 4.58 -0.31 -12.00
CA ASP A 465 3.45 0.63 -12.21
C ASP A 465 3.08 1.45 -10.95
N GLU A 466 3.60 1.09 -9.78
CA GLU A 466 3.36 1.74 -8.49
C GLU A 466 4.67 2.04 -7.73
N MET A 467 5.57 2.84 -8.33
CA MET A 467 6.59 3.55 -7.54
C MET A 467 5.97 4.70 -6.75
N SER A 468 6.03 4.62 -5.43
CA SER A 468 5.56 5.66 -4.50
C SER A 468 6.67 6.08 -3.52
N GLY A 469 6.35 7.04 -2.65
CA GLY A 469 7.17 7.36 -1.47
C GLY A 469 8.64 7.68 -1.75
N ARG A 470 9.53 6.99 -1.03
CA ARG A 470 10.97 7.26 -0.99
C ARG A 470 11.70 6.66 -2.18
N ALA A 471 11.26 5.51 -2.66
CA ALA A 471 11.73 4.93 -3.90
C ALA A 471 11.53 5.93 -5.05
N GLN A 472 10.36 6.56 -5.15
CA GLN A 472 10.08 7.61 -6.13
C GLN A 472 10.95 8.87 -5.93
N ASP A 473 11.07 9.39 -4.69
CA ASP A 473 11.96 10.54 -4.41
C ASP A 473 13.42 10.26 -4.78
N ARG A 474 13.89 9.02 -4.54
CA ARG A 474 15.25 8.59 -4.86
C ARG A 474 15.43 8.34 -6.35
N TYR A 475 14.45 7.76 -7.02
CA TYR A 475 14.38 7.67 -8.48
C TYR A 475 14.52 9.06 -9.11
N ASP A 476 13.73 10.03 -8.65
CA ASP A 476 13.80 11.43 -9.10
C ASP A 476 15.12 12.13 -8.72
N SER A 477 15.82 11.67 -7.68
CA SER A 477 17.16 12.14 -7.29
C SER A 477 18.26 11.55 -8.17
N LYS A 478 18.28 10.22 -8.36
CA LYS A 478 19.21 9.50 -9.25
C LYS A 478 19.02 9.94 -10.71
N ARG A 479 17.77 10.13 -11.17
CA ARG A 479 17.47 10.75 -12.47
C ARG A 479 18.24 12.06 -12.65
N ARG A 480 18.16 12.99 -11.68
CA ARG A 480 18.88 14.29 -11.70
C ARG A 480 20.41 14.18 -11.61
N GLN A 481 20.98 12.98 -11.47
CA GLN A 481 22.42 12.73 -11.58
C GLN A 481 22.81 12.14 -12.95
N PHE A 482 21.84 11.57 -13.69
CA PHE A 482 22.02 11.03 -15.05
C PHE A 482 21.59 12.04 -16.14
N ASP A 483 20.60 12.90 -15.83
CA ASP A 483 20.17 14.09 -16.57
C ASP A 483 21.16 15.28 -16.39
#